data_AF-A0A1H0YJZ6-F1
#
_entry.id   AF-A0A1H0YJZ6-F1
#
_cell.length_a   1.000
_cell.length_b   1.000
_cell.length_c   1.000
_cell.angle_alpha   90.00
_cell.angle_beta   90.00
_cell.angle_gamma   90.00
#
_symmetry.space_group_name_H-M   'P 1'
#
loop_
_entity.id
_entity.type
_entity.pdbx_description
1 polymer ?
#
loop_
_entity_poly.entity_id
_entity_poly.type
_entity_poly.pdbx_seq_one_letter_code
_entity_poly.pdbx_strand_id
1 'polypeptide(L)'
;MLMRHLREHADQRGTHGAGDGRVLRYRGGSPLTHRRYDHLWHRLGQHLSWVATQQVSTHWLRYTTLTWVERHFGYAVARAYAGHTDHADQDGATATYVRAGLPEIAAALSALTGHVRDTTHICPTFGQVCSY
;
A
#
# COMPACT_ATOMS: atom_id res chain seq x y z
N MET A 1 2.17 -8.52 10.91
CA MET A 1 3.02 -7.41 11.41
C MET A 1 2.47 -6.00 11.11
N LEU A 2 2.03 -5.59 9.92
CA LEU A 2 1.36 -4.26 9.79
C LEU A 2 -0.06 -4.23 10.41
N MET A 3 -0.93 -5.18 10.01
CA MET A 3 -2.31 -5.22 10.50
C MET A 3 -2.44 -5.38 12.01
N ARG A 4 -1.47 -6.08 12.63
CA ARG A 4 -1.41 -6.20 14.09
C ARG A 4 -1.24 -4.82 14.74
N HIS A 5 -0.26 -4.03 14.30
CA HIS A 5 -0.03 -2.70 14.86
C HIS A 5 -1.15 -1.71 14.56
N LEU A 6 -1.81 -1.84 13.40
CA LEU A 6 -3.01 -1.04 13.09
C LEU A 6 -4.18 -1.38 14.03
N ARG A 7 -4.39 -2.67 14.33
CA ARG A 7 -5.41 -3.12 15.30
C ARG A 7 -5.07 -2.66 16.72
N GLU A 8 -3.84 -2.89 17.18
CA GLU A 8 -3.37 -2.41 18.49
C GLU A 8 -3.54 -0.90 18.64
N HIS A 9 -3.20 -0.12 17.61
CA HIS A 9 -3.43 1.32 17.60
C HIS A 9 -4.93 1.65 17.65
N ALA A 10 -5.76 0.96 16.88
CA ALA A 10 -7.21 1.17 16.89
C ALA A 10 -7.83 0.90 18.26
N ASP A 11 -7.39 -0.17 18.93
CA ASP A 11 -7.82 -0.54 20.27
C ASP A 11 -7.37 0.52 21.30
N GLN A 12 -6.10 0.92 21.25
CA GLN A 12 -5.52 1.91 22.17
C GLN A 12 -6.08 3.32 21.98
N ARG A 13 -6.60 3.66 20.80
CA ARG A 13 -7.12 5.00 20.47
C ARG A 13 -8.65 5.09 20.41
N GLY A 14 -9.36 3.99 20.67
CA GLY A 14 -10.82 3.97 20.71
C GLY A 14 -11.48 4.14 19.33
N THR A 15 -10.82 3.70 18.25
CA THR A 15 -11.29 3.87 16.87
C THR A 15 -12.63 3.17 16.62
N HIS A 16 -12.87 2.03 17.27
CA HIS A 16 -14.06 1.20 17.04
C HIS A 16 -15.40 1.87 17.37
N GLY A 17 -15.40 2.92 18.21
CA GLY A 17 -16.61 3.66 18.59
C GLY A 17 -16.95 4.86 17.70
N ALA A 18 -16.08 5.26 16.77
CA ALA A 18 -16.19 6.54 16.07
C ALA A 18 -17.00 6.49 14.76
N GLY A 19 -17.18 5.32 14.15
CA GLY A 19 -18.01 5.13 12.95
C GLY A 19 -17.56 5.82 11.65
N ASP A 20 -16.45 6.57 11.66
CA ASP A 20 -15.97 7.39 10.53
C ASP A 20 -14.92 6.70 9.64
N GLY A 21 -14.59 5.43 9.94
CA GLY A 21 -13.56 4.65 9.23
C GLY A 21 -12.11 5.15 9.40
N ARG A 22 -11.84 6.17 10.22
CA ARG A 22 -10.50 6.77 10.39
C ARG A 22 -9.70 6.01 11.44
N VAL A 23 -8.82 5.11 10.99
CA VAL A 23 -7.99 4.26 11.87
C VAL A 23 -6.99 5.04 12.72
N LEU A 24 -6.31 6.02 12.12
CA LEU A 24 -5.19 6.71 12.75
C LEU A 24 -5.68 7.96 13.51
N ARG A 25 -5.38 7.98 14.81
CA ARG A 25 -5.95 8.88 15.82
C ARG A 25 -4.91 9.33 16.84
N TYR A 26 -5.14 10.51 17.39
CA TYR A 26 -4.39 11.03 18.53
C TYR A 26 -4.73 10.23 19.81
N ARG A 27 -3.95 10.42 20.87
CA ARG A 27 -4.23 9.80 22.18
C ARG A 27 -5.60 10.16 22.74
N GLY A 28 -6.10 11.37 22.46
CA GLY A 28 -7.45 11.82 22.84
C GLY A 28 -8.56 11.31 21.92
N GLY A 29 -8.28 10.38 21.00
CA GLY A 29 -9.28 9.80 20.11
C GLY A 29 -9.60 10.64 18.88
N SER A 30 -9.18 11.91 18.77
CA SER A 30 -9.42 12.70 17.55
C SER A 30 -8.69 12.10 16.34
N PRO A 31 -9.28 12.12 15.13
CA PRO A 31 -8.61 11.66 13.92
C PRO A 31 -7.34 12.45 13.58
N LEU A 32 -6.33 11.78 13.02
CA LEU A 32 -5.16 12.47 12.48
C LEU A 32 -5.54 13.35 11.27
N THR A 33 -4.81 14.45 11.12
CA THR A 33 -4.90 15.37 9.98
C THR A 33 -3.72 15.14 9.04
N HIS A 34 -3.87 15.52 7.76
CA HIS A 34 -2.78 15.41 6.77
C HIS A 34 -1.49 16.11 7.26
N ARG A 35 -1.62 17.35 7.73
CA ARG A 35 -0.49 18.12 8.27
C ARG A 35 0.24 17.42 9.41
N ARG A 36 -0.49 16.63 10.23
CA ARG A 36 0.14 15.84 11.29
C ARG A 36 1.02 14.74 10.73
N TYR A 37 0.60 14.05 9.66
CA TYR A 37 1.42 13.03 9.00
C TYR A 37 2.71 13.63 8.46
N ASP A 38 2.62 14.76 7.78
CA ASP A 38 3.80 15.43 7.23
C ASP A 38 4.79 15.80 8.35
N HIS A 39 4.27 16.29 9.47
CA HIS A 39 5.10 16.62 10.63
C HIS A 39 5.72 15.39 11.32
N LEU A 40 5.12 14.19 11.22
CA LEU A 40 5.75 12.97 11.73
C LEU A 40 7.07 12.68 11.02
N TRP A 41 7.15 12.92 9.71
CA TRP A 41 8.39 12.78 8.94
C TRP A 41 9.46 13.78 9.39
N HIS A 42 9.06 15.02 9.67
CA HIS A 42 9.98 16.01 10.24
C HIS A 42 10.55 15.54 11.59
N ARG A 43 9.69 15.05 12.49
CA ARG A 43 10.12 14.51 13.79
C ARG A 43 11.02 13.29 13.65
N LEU A 44 10.72 12.39 12.71
CA LEU A 44 11.58 11.25 12.42
C LEU A 44 12.95 11.68 11.89
N GLY A 45 13.00 12.70 11.02
CA GLY A 45 14.24 13.28 10.51
C GLY A 45 15.14 13.89 11.59
N GLN A 46 14.57 14.35 12.70
CA GLN A 46 15.35 14.83 13.85
C GLN A 46 16.07 13.71 14.61
N HIS A 47 15.54 12.47 14.55
CA HIS A 47 16.11 11.33 15.24
C HIS A 47 16.87 10.37 14.32
N LEU A 48 16.57 10.38 13.02
CA LEU A 48 17.14 9.50 12.01
C LEU A 48 17.71 10.36 10.88
N SER A 49 19.02 10.55 10.88
CA SER A 49 19.70 11.42 9.91
C SER A 49 19.40 11.05 8.47
N TRP A 50 19.33 9.76 8.14
CA TRP A 50 19.01 9.29 6.79
C TRP A 50 17.60 9.71 6.30
N VAL A 51 16.63 9.83 7.21
CA VAL A 51 15.27 10.30 6.89
C VAL A 51 15.31 11.74 6.42
N ALA A 52 16.11 12.57 7.11
CA ALA A 52 16.33 13.96 6.71
C ALA A 52 17.11 14.06 5.40
N THR A 53 18.18 13.26 5.24
CA THR A 53 19.01 13.24 4.02
C THR A 53 18.21 12.85 2.78
N GLN A 54 17.34 11.84 2.89
CA GLN A 54 16.51 11.36 1.78
C GLN A 54 15.20 12.15 1.61
N GLN A 55 14.96 13.15 2.46
CA GLN A 55 13.74 13.94 2.49
C GLN A 55 12.46 13.07 2.46
N VAL A 56 12.46 12.02 3.29
CA VAL A 56 11.36 11.05 3.32
C VAL A 56 10.07 11.76 3.69
N SER A 57 9.02 11.44 2.93
CA SER A 57 7.67 11.96 3.10
C SER A 57 6.64 10.89 2.74
N THR A 58 5.36 11.16 3.01
CA THR A 58 4.25 10.28 2.59
C THR A 58 4.22 10.10 1.07
N HIS A 59 4.48 11.18 0.33
CA HIS A 59 4.55 11.13 -1.14
C HIS A 59 5.76 10.31 -1.61
N TRP A 60 6.92 10.50 -0.99
CA TRP A 60 8.12 9.72 -1.27
C TRP A 60 7.90 8.22 -1.03
N LEU A 61 7.25 7.85 0.07
CA LEU A 61 6.90 6.45 0.36
C LEU A 61 5.93 5.87 -0.67
N ARG A 62 4.91 6.64 -1.09
CA ARG A 62 4.00 6.22 -2.16
C ARG A 62 4.79 5.97 -3.44
N TYR A 63 5.64 6.91 -3.86
CA TYR A 63 6.40 6.79 -5.10
C TYR A 63 7.36 5.60 -5.08
N THR A 64 8.12 5.43 -4.00
CA THR A 64 9.06 4.31 -3.85
C THR A 64 8.35 2.97 -3.80
N THR A 65 7.20 2.89 -3.11
CA THR A 65 6.35 1.68 -3.10
C THR A 65 5.86 1.34 -4.49
N LEU A 66 5.28 2.31 -5.21
CA LEU A 66 4.74 2.07 -6.56
C LEU A 66 5.84 1.72 -7.57
N THR A 67 6.99 2.40 -7.50
CA THR A 67 8.15 2.09 -8.34
C THR A 67 8.65 0.67 -8.09
N TRP A 68 8.67 0.23 -6.83
CA TRP A 68 9.03 -1.13 -6.50
C TRP A 68 8.01 -2.13 -7.05
N VAL A 69 6.71 -1.90 -6.85
CA VAL A 69 5.64 -2.78 -7.37
C VAL A 69 5.72 -2.87 -8.90
N GLU A 70 5.90 -1.75 -9.59
CA GLU A 70 6.01 -1.72 -11.05
C GLU A 70 7.17 -2.57 -11.57
N ARG A 71 8.33 -2.47 -10.94
CA ARG A 71 9.54 -3.24 -11.33
C ARG A 71 9.39 -4.74 -11.11
N HIS A 72 8.55 -5.19 -10.18
CA HIS A 72 8.44 -6.60 -9.80
C HIS A 72 7.17 -7.28 -10.32
N PHE A 73 6.09 -6.53 -10.52
CA PHE A 73 4.76 -7.04 -10.88
C PHE A 73 4.17 -6.37 -12.13
N GLY A 74 4.87 -5.40 -12.72
CA GLY A 74 4.46 -4.71 -13.93
C GLY A 74 3.55 -3.51 -13.71
N TYR A 75 3.42 -2.70 -14.77
CA TYR A 75 2.69 -1.42 -14.74
C TYR A 75 1.21 -1.56 -14.35
N ALA A 76 0.51 -2.56 -14.89
CA ALA A 76 -0.91 -2.76 -14.59
C ALA A 76 -1.16 -3.05 -13.10
N VAL A 77 -0.28 -3.85 -12.47
CA VAL A 77 -0.37 -4.12 -11.03
C VAL A 77 -0.06 -2.87 -10.24
N ALA A 78 0.98 -2.11 -10.59
CA ALA A 78 1.30 -0.85 -9.92
C ALA A 78 0.17 0.18 -10.00
N ARG A 79 -0.48 0.29 -11.17
CA ARG A 79 -1.62 1.19 -11.39
C ARG A 79 -2.82 0.81 -10.53
N ALA A 80 -3.19 -0.47 -10.52
CA ALA A 80 -4.29 -0.96 -9.68
C ALA A 80 -3.95 -0.85 -8.18
N TYR A 81 -2.71 -1.15 -7.80
CA TYR A 81 -2.18 -1.01 -6.44
C TYR A 81 -2.23 0.44 -5.93
N ALA A 82 -2.03 1.42 -6.83
CA ALA A 82 -2.16 2.85 -6.52
C ALA A 82 -3.61 3.29 -6.24
N GLY A 83 -4.59 2.41 -6.45
CA GLY A 83 -6.02 2.69 -6.35
C GLY A 83 -6.61 3.33 -7.61
N HIS A 84 -5.88 3.33 -8.73
CA HIS A 84 -6.41 3.75 -10.03
C HIS A 84 -7.13 2.56 -10.67
N THR A 85 -8.38 2.33 -10.27
CA THR A 85 -9.30 1.41 -10.95
C THR A 85 -10.05 2.19 -12.02
N ASP A 86 -10.02 1.71 -13.26
CA ASP A 86 -10.60 2.35 -14.45
C ASP A 86 -11.95 3.05 -14.17
N HIS A 87 -11.95 4.38 -14.13
CA HIS A 87 -13.08 5.14 -14.63
C HIS A 87 -12.89 5.19 -16.14
N ALA A 88 -13.79 4.56 -16.89
CA ALA A 88 -13.69 4.22 -18.31
C ALA A 88 -13.58 5.40 -19.30
N ASP A 89 -13.26 6.62 -18.85
CA ASP A 89 -13.47 7.85 -19.61
C ASP A 89 -12.18 8.61 -19.95
N GLN A 90 -10.99 8.14 -19.54
CA GLN A 90 -9.73 8.91 -19.72
C GLN A 90 -8.49 8.14 -20.21
N ASP A 91 -8.60 6.88 -20.62
CA ASP A 91 -7.45 6.16 -21.14
C ASP A 91 -7.66 5.74 -22.60
N GLY A 92 -6.79 6.26 -23.46
CA GLY A 92 -6.73 5.91 -24.88
C GLY A 92 -6.70 4.39 -25.12
N ALA A 93 -7.09 4.01 -26.33
CA ALA A 93 -7.48 2.67 -26.80
C ALA A 93 -6.45 1.51 -26.66
N THR A 94 -5.45 1.63 -25.81
CA THR A 94 -4.44 0.59 -25.48
C THR A 94 -4.49 0.12 -24.01
N ALA A 95 -5.29 0.72 -23.13
CA ALA A 95 -5.42 0.29 -21.73
C ALA A 95 -6.34 -0.94 -21.51
N THR A 96 -7.03 -1.41 -22.54
CA THR A 96 -8.14 -2.38 -22.41
C THR A 96 -7.72 -3.81 -22.05
N TYR A 97 -6.44 -4.19 -22.20
CA TYR A 97 -6.01 -5.59 -22.10
C TYR A 97 -5.17 -5.99 -20.89
N VAL A 98 -4.81 -5.07 -19.99
CA VAL A 98 -4.00 -5.41 -18.81
C VAL A 98 -4.64 -4.84 -17.55
N ARG A 99 -5.66 -5.53 -17.04
CA ARG A 99 -6.21 -5.27 -15.71
C ARG A 99 -5.61 -6.25 -14.72
N ALA A 100 -4.86 -5.74 -13.76
CA ALA A 100 -4.48 -6.53 -12.59
C ALA A 100 -5.73 -6.75 -11.71
N GLY A 101 -5.99 -8.00 -11.34
CA GLY A 101 -7.05 -8.35 -10.43
C GLY A 101 -6.63 -8.21 -8.96
N LEU A 102 -7.58 -8.48 -8.07
CA LEU A 102 -7.34 -8.56 -6.63
C LEU A 102 -6.25 -9.57 -6.24
N PRO A 103 -6.10 -10.75 -6.90
CA PRO A 103 -5.03 -11.70 -6.59
C PRO A 103 -3.62 -11.13 -6.82
N GLU A 104 -3.40 -10.40 -7.91
CA GLU A 104 -2.09 -9.82 -8.25
C GLU A 104 -1.71 -8.70 -7.29
N ILE A 105 -2.68 -7.85 -6.92
CA ILE A 105 -2.50 -6.81 -5.89
C ILE A 105 -2.17 -7.45 -4.54
N ALA A 106 -2.88 -8.53 -4.18
CA ALA A 106 -2.63 -9.25 -2.94
C ALA A 106 -1.23 -9.89 -2.91
N ALA A 107 -0.76 -10.43 -4.04
CA ALA A 107 0.59 -10.96 -4.18
C ALA A 107 1.65 -9.86 -4.00
N ALA A 108 1.48 -8.71 -4.64
CA ALA A 108 2.38 -7.56 -4.49
C ALA A 108 2.44 -7.05 -3.04
N LEU A 109 1.29 -6.92 -2.37
CA LEU A 109 1.22 -6.50 -0.96
C LEU A 109 1.90 -7.52 -0.03
N SER A 110 1.72 -8.81 -0.30
CA SER A 110 2.29 -9.91 0.48
C SER A 110 3.82 -9.89 0.38
N ALA A 111 4.36 -9.77 -0.83
CA ALA A 111 5.79 -9.64 -1.09
C ALA A 111 6.38 -8.38 -0.43
N LEU A 112 5.73 -7.23 -0.56
CA LEU A 112 6.20 -5.96 0.03
C LEU A 112 6.25 -6.00 1.57
N THR A 113 5.29 -6.67 2.20
CA THR A 113 5.18 -6.71 3.68
C THR A 113 5.89 -7.89 4.32
N GLY A 114 6.59 -8.73 3.54
CA GLY A 114 7.26 -9.93 4.02
C GLY A 114 6.32 -11.00 4.57
N HIS A 115 5.00 -10.87 4.35
CA HIS A 115 4.06 -11.96 4.63
C HIS A 115 4.06 -12.84 3.38
N VAL A 116 4.80 -13.94 3.39
CA VAL A 116 4.59 -14.99 2.39
C VAL A 116 3.15 -15.45 2.55
N ARG A 117 2.28 -15.06 1.61
CA ARG A 117 1.10 -15.89 1.35
C ARG A 117 1.64 -17.16 0.76
N ASP A 118 1.24 -18.29 1.31
CA ASP A 118 1.39 -19.56 0.63
C ASP A 118 0.70 -19.44 -0.74
N THR A 119 1.50 -19.17 -1.77
CA THR A 119 1.08 -19.09 -3.17
C THR A 119 1.39 -20.39 -3.90
N THR A 120 1.52 -21.52 -3.19
CA THR A 120 1.86 -22.82 -3.80
C THR A 120 0.84 -23.29 -4.85
N HIS A 121 -0.28 -22.57 -5.03
CA HIS A 121 -1.24 -22.76 -6.13
C HIS A 121 -1.21 -21.70 -7.25
N ILE A 122 -0.34 -20.68 -7.21
CA ILE A 122 -0.24 -19.69 -8.29
C ILE A 122 1.04 -19.95 -9.08
N CYS A 123 0.89 -20.71 -10.16
CA CYS A 123 1.90 -20.94 -11.18
C CYS A 123 2.35 -19.59 -11.79
N PRO A 124 3.65 -19.24 -11.82
CA PRO A 124 4.12 -17.94 -12.28
C PRO A 124 4.26 -17.85 -13.80
N THR A 125 3.95 -18.91 -14.56
CA THR A 125 4.04 -18.90 -16.02
C THR A 125 2.68 -18.63 -16.65
N PHE A 126 2.54 -17.43 -17.20
CA PHE A 126 1.59 -17.16 -18.28
C PHE A 126 1.73 -18.25 -19.35
N GLY A 127 0.70 -19.10 -19.49
CA GLY A 127 0.50 -19.92 -20.69
C GLY A 127 0.82 -21.42 -20.65
N GLN A 128 1.04 -22.07 -19.50
CA GLN A 128 1.07 -23.55 -19.47
C GLN A 128 0.30 -24.15 -18.29
N VAL A 129 -0.45 -25.22 -18.61
CA VAL A 129 -1.23 -26.04 -17.70
C VAL A 129 -0.28 -26.79 -16.76
N CYS A 130 -0.41 -26.58 -15.45
CA CYS A 130 0.19 -27.49 -14.47
C CYS A 130 -0.51 -28.84 -14.59
N SER A 131 0.21 -29.86 -15.07
CA SER A 131 -0.28 -31.23 -15.11
C SER A 131 -0.15 -31.85 -13.72
N TYR A 132 -1.28 -32.43 -13.28
CA TYR A 132 -1.62 -33.18 -12.06
C TYR A 132 -0.58 -33.34 -10.93
#